data_AF-A0A7S2KCJ3-F1
#
_entry.id   AF-A0A7S2KCJ3-F1
#
_cell.length_a   1.000
_cell.length_b   1.000
_cell.length_c   1.000
_cell.angle_alpha   90.00
_cell.angle_beta   90.00
_cell.angle_gamma   90.00
#
_symmetry.space_group_name_H-M   'P 1'
#
loop_
_entity.id
_entity.type
_entity.pdbx_description
1 polymer ?
#
loop_
_entity_poly.entity_id
_entity_poly.type
_entity_poly.pdbx_seq_one_letter_code
_entity_poly.pdbx_strand_id
1 'polypeptide(L)'
;EDPKVKLTLEPNDALVKVGVSIFIEDNGPGIPPLERENVFERGYRGSAVKNRISGDGIGLAVCRELISRMGGVVEILDRGPGMLGGATFCITLFRNPNTSLKQPSGAQIT
;
A
#
# COMPACT_ATOMS: atom_id res chain seq x y z
N GLU A 1 14.84 16.21 7.21
CA GLU A 1 13.79 15.93 8.21
C GLU A 1 13.96 14.52 8.72
N ASP A 2 13.44 14.21 9.92
CA ASP A 2 13.42 12.84 10.42
C ASP A 2 12.55 11.95 9.53
N PRO A 3 12.96 10.69 9.26
CA PRO A 3 12.15 9.74 8.52
C PRO A 3 10.80 9.52 9.21
N LYS A 4 9.72 9.66 8.46
CA LYS A 4 8.34 9.46 8.93
C LYS A 4 7.63 8.51 7.99
N VAL A 5 6.80 7.66 8.59
CA VAL A 5 5.83 6.83 7.88
C VAL A 5 4.48 7.01 8.54
N LYS A 6 3.42 7.17 7.76
CA LYS A 6 2.04 7.28 8.24
C LYS A 6 1.18 6.23 7.56
N LEU A 7 0.37 5.53 8.37
CA LEU A 7 -0.63 4.60 7.89
C LEU A 7 -2.01 5.20 8.16
N THR A 8 -2.86 5.19 7.14
CA THR A 8 -4.26 5.63 7.26
C THR A 8 -5.16 4.51 6.72
N LEU A 9 -6.22 4.18 7.44
CA LEU A 9 -7.22 3.21 7.01
C LEU A 9 -8.54 3.95 6.81
N GLU A 10 -9.16 3.75 5.66
CA GLU A 10 -10.45 4.34 5.32
C GLU A 10 -11.41 3.23 4.82
N PRO A 11 -12.69 3.26 5.22
CA PRO A 11 -13.69 2.40 4.60
C PRO A 11 -13.71 2.61 3.08
N ASN A 12 -13.75 1.51 2.33
CA ASN A 12 -14.02 1.56 0.90
C ASN A 12 -15.44 1.05 0.67
N ASP A 13 -16.42 1.94 0.77
CA ASP A 13 -17.84 1.62 0.63
C ASP A 13 -18.32 1.69 -0.84
N ALA A 14 -17.45 1.34 -1.78
CA ALA A 14 -17.81 1.32 -3.19
C ALA A 14 -19.03 0.42 -3.43
N LEU A 15 -20.02 0.95 -4.16
CA LEU A 15 -21.32 0.31 -4.41
C LEU A 15 -21.22 -1.13 -4.93
N VAL A 16 -20.16 -1.42 -5.70
CA VAL A 16 -19.95 -2.72 -6.36
C VAL A 16 -19.11 -3.67 -5.50
N LYS A 17 -18.16 -3.16 -4.70
CA LYS A 17 -17.22 -4.00 -3.97
C LYS A 17 -16.70 -3.28 -2.72
N VAL A 18 -17.34 -3.56 -1.59
CA VAL A 18 -16.95 -2.97 -0.29
C VAL A 18 -15.63 -3.55 0.22
N GLY A 19 -14.88 -2.77 0.99
CA GLY A 19 -13.56 -3.12 1.48
C GLY A 19 -12.95 -2.09 2.42
N VAL A 20 -11.62 -2.09 2.47
CA VAL A 20 -10.82 -1.09 3.19
C VAL A 20 -9.70 -0.60 2.28
N SER A 21 -9.48 0.71 2.29
CA SER A 21 -8.34 1.36 1.66
C SER A 21 -7.28 1.64 2.73
N ILE A 22 -6.06 1.17 2.49
CA ILE A 22 -4.91 1.31 3.39
C ILE A 22 -3.88 2.17 2.68
N PHE A 23 -3.65 3.36 3.19
CA PHE A 23 -2.65 4.29 2.69
C PHE A 23 -1.37 4.12 3.51
N ILE A 24 -0.25 3.90 2.83
CA ILE A 24 1.10 3.90 3.41
C ILE A 24 1.86 5.06 2.78
N GLU A 25 2.18 6.06 3.59
CA GLU A 25 2.87 7.28 3.17
C GLU A 25 4.21 7.40 3.87
N ASP A 26 5.24 7.86 3.16
CA ASP A 26 6.52 8.28 3.72
C ASP A 26 6.87 9.74 3.33
N ASN A 27 7.93 10.29 3.93
CA ASN A 27 8.51 11.58 3.55
C ASN A 27 9.84 11.44 2.79
N GLY A 28 10.01 10.34 2.06
CA GLY A 28 11.16 10.05 1.22
C GLY A 28 11.12 10.77 -0.14
N PRO A 29 11.96 10.34 -1.11
CA PRO A 29 12.04 10.99 -2.42
C PRO A 29 10.83 10.73 -3.35
N GLY A 30 9.90 9.86 -2.95
CA GLY A 30 8.79 9.42 -3.79
C GLY A 30 9.19 8.46 -4.91
N ILE A 31 8.22 8.12 -5.76
CA ILE A 31 8.39 7.25 -6.94
C ILE A 31 7.95 8.03 -8.19
N PRO A 32 8.86 8.27 -9.16
CA PRO A 32 8.52 8.95 -10.40
C PRO A 32 7.39 8.22 -11.15
N PRO A 33 6.44 8.93 -11.79
CA PRO A 33 5.32 8.32 -12.50
C PRO A 33 5.71 7.22 -13.49
N LEU A 34 6.80 7.42 -14.24
CA LEU A 34 7.32 6.46 -15.23
C LEU A 34 7.87 5.16 -14.62
N GLU A 35 8.15 5.16 -13.32
CA GLU A 35 8.68 3.99 -12.61
C GLU A 35 7.59 3.23 -11.85
N ARG A 36 6.39 3.80 -11.68
CA ARG A 36 5.34 3.27 -10.78
C ARG A 36 4.88 1.85 -11.13
N GLU A 37 4.81 1.52 -12.41
CA GLU A 37 4.47 0.15 -12.81
C GLU A 37 5.68 -0.78 -12.62
N ASN A 38 6.87 -0.32 -13.06
CA ASN A 38 8.09 -1.12 -13.04
C ASN A 38 8.57 -1.48 -11.62
N VAL A 39 8.28 -0.66 -10.60
CA VAL A 39 8.66 -0.98 -9.21
C VAL A 39 7.99 -2.24 -8.67
N PHE A 40 6.95 -2.75 -9.32
CA PHE A 40 6.34 -4.03 -8.99
C PHE A 40 6.87 -5.21 -9.81
N GLU A 41 7.88 -5.00 -10.66
CA GLU A 41 8.56 -6.05 -11.40
C GLU A 41 9.70 -6.67 -10.57
N ARG A 42 9.85 -7.99 -10.65
CA ARG A 42 10.90 -8.71 -9.92
C ARG A 42 12.28 -8.25 -10.39
N GLY A 43 13.13 -7.85 -9.46
CA GLY A 43 14.49 -7.39 -9.75
C GLY A 43 14.59 -5.92 -10.14
N TYR A 44 13.47 -5.22 -10.32
CA TYR A 44 13.49 -3.78 -10.57
C TYR A 44 13.89 -3.00 -9.31
N ARG A 45 14.70 -1.96 -9.50
CA ARG A 45 15.13 -1.07 -8.42
C ARG A 45 15.00 0.37 -8.88
N GLY A 46 14.20 1.15 -8.14
CA GLY A 46 13.92 2.54 -8.47
C GLY A 46 15.17 3.42 -8.47
N SER A 47 15.22 4.38 -9.39
CA SER A 47 16.38 5.24 -9.61
C SER A 47 16.84 5.97 -8.35
N ALA A 48 15.90 6.40 -7.51
CA ALA A 48 16.15 7.15 -6.27
C ALA A 48 16.90 6.35 -5.19
N VAL A 49 16.82 5.01 -5.20
CA VAL A 49 17.35 4.15 -4.12
C VAL A 49 18.39 3.13 -4.60
N LYS A 50 18.52 2.93 -5.92
CA LYS A 50 19.39 1.90 -6.53
C LYS A 50 20.84 1.89 -6.01
N ASN A 51 21.40 3.05 -5.68
CA ASN A 51 22.78 3.17 -5.19
C ASN A 51 22.88 3.49 -3.68
N ARG A 52 21.74 3.61 -2.97
CA ARG A 52 21.70 4.06 -1.58
C ARG A 52 21.31 2.97 -0.59
N ILE A 53 20.50 2.01 -1.02
CA ILE A 53 19.93 0.96 -0.14
C ILE A 53 20.13 -0.39 -0.81
N SER A 54 20.83 -1.32 -0.16
CA SER A 54 21.02 -2.69 -0.65
C SER A 54 19.70 -3.46 -0.73
N GLY A 55 19.57 -4.33 -1.73
CA GLY A 55 18.42 -5.22 -1.89
C GLY A 55 18.22 -5.68 -3.34
N ASP A 56 17.49 -6.78 -3.52
CA ASP A 56 17.36 -7.47 -4.82
C ASP A 56 16.10 -7.06 -5.61
N GLY A 57 15.33 -6.07 -5.14
CA GLY A 57 14.13 -5.62 -5.86
C GLY A 57 12.98 -6.63 -5.88
N ILE A 58 12.86 -7.47 -4.85
CA ILE A 58 11.83 -8.52 -4.76
C ILE A 58 10.58 -8.08 -3.98
N GLY A 59 10.74 -7.17 -3.01
CA GLY A 59 9.70 -6.86 -2.02
C GLY A 59 8.36 -6.43 -2.63
N LEU A 60 8.35 -5.38 -3.46
CA LEU A 60 7.12 -4.85 -4.03
C LEU A 60 6.43 -5.82 -5.00
N ALA A 61 7.19 -6.60 -5.78
CA ALA A 61 6.65 -7.64 -6.63
C ALA A 61 5.88 -8.70 -5.82
N VAL A 62 6.45 -9.14 -4.69
CA VAL A 62 5.79 -10.07 -3.77
C VAL A 62 4.57 -9.42 -3.11
N CYS A 63 4.65 -8.15 -2.71
CA CYS A 63 3.51 -7.42 -2.16
C CYS A 63 2.33 -7.40 -3.14
N ARG A 64 2.56 -7.02 -4.41
CA ARG A 64 1.50 -7.01 -5.44
C ARG A 64 0.89 -8.39 -5.62
N GLU A 65 1.72 -9.43 -5.69
CA GLU A 65 1.26 -10.82 -5.80
C GLU A 65 0.37 -11.24 -4.62
N LEU A 66 0.79 -10.95 -3.39
CA LEU A 66 0.01 -11.26 -2.19
C LEU A 66 -1.31 -10.48 -2.12
N ILE A 67 -1.27 -9.18 -2.45
CA ILE A 67 -2.46 -8.30 -2.48
C ILE A 67 -3.46 -8.82 -3.51
N SER A 68 -3.02 -9.20 -4.71
CA SER A 68 -3.88 -9.82 -5.71
C SER A 68 -4.47 -11.15 -5.24
N ARG A 69 -3.68 -12.01 -4.57
CA ARG A 69 -4.18 -13.28 -3.98
C ARG A 69 -5.20 -13.05 -2.86
N MET A 70 -5.07 -11.95 -2.11
CA MET A 70 -6.07 -11.50 -1.13
C MET A 70 -7.32 -10.87 -1.79
N GLY A 71 -7.37 -10.83 -3.13
CA GLY A 71 -8.48 -10.28 -3.91
C GLY A 71 -8.49 -8.77 -4.02
N GLY A 72 -7.40 -8.10 -3.58
CA GLY A 72 -7.21 -6.66 -3.56
C GLY A 72 -6.37 -6.11 -4.71
N VAL A 73 -6.09 -4.80 -4.63
CA VAL A 73 -5.25 -4.05 -5.59
C VAL A 73 -4.30 -3.13 -4.84
N VAL A 74 -3.19 -2.77 -5.48
CA VAL A 74 -2.22 -1.79 -4.97
C VAL A 74 -1.92 -0.76 -6.06
N GLU A 75 -1.91 0.51 -5.68
CA GLU A 75 -1.64 1.65 -6.55
C GLU A 75 -0.63 2.59 -5.90
N ILE A 76 0.12 3.34 -6.71
CA ILE A 76 0.98 4.43 -6.24
C ILE A 76 0.32 5.75 -6.62
N LEU A 77 -0.05 6.52 -5.61
CA LEU A 77 -0.74 7.80 -5.76
C LEU A 77 0.25 8.96 -5.70
N ASP A 78 -0.16 10.11 -6.24
CA ASP A 78 0.62 11.34 -6.10
C ASP A 78 0.61 11.86 -4.66
N ARG A 79 -0.49 11.67 -3.92
CA ARG A 79 -0.68 12.08 -2.52
C ARG A 79 -1.66 11.17 -1.81
N GLY A 80 -1.48 10.99 -0.50
CA GLY A 80 -2.45 10.37 0.40
C GLY A 80 -2.98 11.35 1.45
N PRO A 81 -3.89 10.89 2.34
CA PRO A 81 -4.49 11.70 3.40
C PRO A 81 -3.48 12.19 4.46
N GLY A 82 -2.31 11.55 4.53
CA GLY A 82 -1.21 11.90 5.41
C GLY A 82 -0.38 13.09 4.96
N MET A 83 -0.38 13.41 3.67
CA MET A 83 0.32 14.55 3.07
C MET A 83 1.83 14.59 3.40
N LEU A 84 2.49 13.43 3.49
CA LEU A 84 3.92 13.36 3.85
C LEU A 84 4.89 13.73 2.71
N GLY A 85 4.43 13.72 1.46
CA GLY A 85 5.19 14.24 0.31
C GLY A 85 6.22 13.29 -0.31
N GLY A 86 6.41 12.09 0.24
CA GLY A 86 7.21 11.02 -0.34
C GLY A 86 6.37 10.02 -1.15
N ALA A 87 6.64 8.73 -1.01
CA ALA A 87 5.84 7.71 -1.70
C ALA A 87 4.49 7.50 -1.00
N THR A 88 3.41 7.36 -1.78
CA THR A 88 2.08 6.99 -1.30
C THR A 88 1.65 5.69 -1.97
N PHE A 89 1.56 4.60 -1.22
CA PHE A 89 0.95 3.36 -1.67
C PHE A 89 -0.48 3.28 -1.14
N CYS A 90 -1.45 2.99 -2.01
CA CYS A 90 -2.82 2.70 -1.62
C CYS A 90 -3.12 1.23 -1.90
N ILE A 91 -3.41 0.47 -0.86
CA ILE A 91 -3.86 -0.92 -0.96
C ILE A 91 -5.35 -0.95 -0.71
N THR A 92 -6.13 -1.41 -1.68
CA THR A 92 -7.54 -1.72 -1.46
C THR A 92 -7.72 -3.21 -1.29
N LEU A 93 -8.13 -3.65 -0.10
CA LEU A 93 -8.56 -5.02 0.14
C LEU A 93 -10.07 -5.08 0.19
N PHE A 94 -10.65 -5.98 -0.59
CA PHE A 94 -12.10 -6.11 -0.66
C PHE A 94 -12.60 -7.19 0.29
N ARG A 95 -13.78 -6.94 0.85
CA ARG A 95 -14.44 -7.91 1.71
C ARG A 95 -14.73 -9.18 0.92
N ASN A 96 -14.30 -10.31 1.43
CA ASN A 96 -14.76 -11.61 0.93
C ASN A 96 -16.25 -11.76 1.32
N PRO A 97 -17.18 -11.86 0.36
CA PRO A 97 -18.61 -11.94 0.65
C PRO A 97 -18.98 -13.23 1.40
N ASN A 98 -18.16 -14.27 1.29
CA ASN A 98 -18.38 -15.57 1.93
C ASN A 98 -17.83 -15.64 3.36
N THR A 99 -17.13 -14.60 3.82
CA THR A 99 -16.65 -14.54 5.20
C THR A 99 -17.75 -14.02 6.10
N SER A 100 -18.31 -14.88 6.95
CA SER A 100 -19.17 -14.45 8.05
C SER A 100 -18.38 -13.57 9.00
N LEU A 101 -18.88 -12.36 9.27
CA LEU A 101 -18.35 -11.52 10.33
C LEU A 101 -18.64 -12.23 11.65
N LYS A 102 -17.61 -12.77 12.31
CA LYS A 102 -17.71 -12.99 13.74
C LYS A 102 -17.81 -11.60 14.36
N GLN A 103 -18.90 -11.35 15.09
CA GLN A 103 -19.00 -10.17 15.96
C GLN A 103 -17.70 -10.09 16.77
N PRO A 104 -16.96 -8.96 16.77
CA PRO A 104 -15.76 -8.84 17.57
C PRO A 104 -16.17 -9.11 19.02
N SER A 105 -15.57 -10.13 19.64
CA SER A 105 -15.79 -10.45 21.04
C SER A 105 -15.13 -9.34 21.89
N GLY A 106 -15.87 -8.26 22.13
CA GLY A 106 -15.67 -7.32 23.24
C GLY A 106 -14.23 -6.89 23.57
N ALA A 107 -13.33 -6.75 22.60
CA ALA A 107 -11.99 -6.24 22.87
C ALA A 107 -12.08 -4.71 22.96
N GLN A 108 -12.31 -4.22 24.18
CA GLN A 108 -12.26 -2.81 24.52
C GLN A 108 -10.80 -2.35 24.40
N ILE A 109 -10.47 -1.64 23.32
CA ILE A 109 -9.15 -1.00 23.20
C ILE A 109 -9.15 0.15 24.22
N THR A 110 -8.38 -0.04 25.29
CA THR A 110 -8.10 0.98 26.34
C THR A 110 -6.83 1.72 25.98
#